data_AF-A0A961KYT9-F1
#
_entry.id   AF-A0A961KYT9-F1
#
_cell.length_a   1.000
_cell.length_b   1.000
_cell.length_c   1.000
_cell.angle_alpha   90.00
_cell.angle_beta   90.00
_cell.angle_gamma   90.00
#
_symmetry.space_group_name_H-M   'P 1'
#
loop_
_entity.id
_entity.type
_entity.pdbx_description
1 polymer ?
#
loop_
_entity_poly.entity_id
_entity_poly.type
_entity_poly.pdbx_seq_one_letter_code
_entity_poly.pdbx_strand_id
1 'polypeptide(L)'
;EGDVLTDWALEGYGIVNKPCFEVAALIAAGRLVPILESTPPPPSKFACLYPHRRLQDPKVRLFVEFMLGRCRARVQELLDAPAG
;
A
#
# COMPACT_ATOMS: atom_id res chain seq x y z
N GLU A 1 1.20 2.43 15.11
CA GLU A 1 -0.18 2.92 15.36
C GLU A 1 -1.20 2.50 14.29
N GLY A 2 -0.77 2.14 13.07
CA GLY A 2 -1.68 1.59 12.06
C GLY A 2 -2.26 0.20 12.39
N ASP A 3 -1.64 -0.58 13.28
CA ASP A 3 -2.00 -1.99 13.48
C ASP A 3 -3.32 -2.19 14.22
N VAL A 4 -3.71 -1.26 15.11
CA VAL A 4 -4.94 -1.38 15.93
C VAL A 4 -6.20 -1.57 15.07
N LEU A 5 -6.29 -0.84 13.94
CA LEU A 5 -7.43 -0.98 13.03
C LEU A 5 -7.45 -2.33 12.31
N THR A 6 -6.28 -2.90 12.05
CA THR A 6 -6.16 -4.25 11.48
C THR A 6 -6.56 -5.28 12.51
N ASP A 7 -6.10 -5.15 13.75
CA ASP A 7 -6.44 -6.05 14.86
C ASP A 7 -7.95 -6.08 15.10
N TRP A 8 -8.61 -4.90 15.13
CA TRP A 8 -10.06 -4.83 15.26
C TRP A 8 -10.81 -5.52 14.12
N ALA A 9 -10.33 -5.40 12.88
CA ALA A 9 -10.93 -6.12 11.75
C ALA A 9 -10.74 -7.64 11.89
N LEU A 10 -9.56 -8.08 12.34
CA LEU A 10 -9.26 -9.49 12.60
C LEU A 10 -10.07 -10.08 13.75
N GLU A 11 -10.42 -9.26 14.75
CA GLU A 11 -11.28 -9.62 15.89
C GLU A 11 -12.78 -9.52 15.57
N GLY A 12 -13.14 -9.07 14.36
CA GLY A 12 -14.53 -8.99 13.91
C GLY A 12 -15.29 -7.75 14.37
N TYR A 13 -14.60 -6.70 14.82
CA TYR A 13 -15.22 -5.44 15.26
C TYR A 13 -15.62 -4.50 14.13
N GLY A 14 -15.40 -4.86 12.87
CA GLY A 14 -15.91 -4.09 11.73
C GLY A 14 -15.09 -4.28 10.46
N ILE A 15 -15.19 -3.28 9.57
CA ILE A 15 -14.48 -3.21 8.30
C ILE A 15 -13.44 -2.08 8.34
N VAL A 16 -12.33 -2.25 7.61
CA VAL A 16 -11.25 -1.26 7.55
C VAL A 16 -10.88 -0.96 6.10
N ASN A 17 -10.61 0.31 5.79
CA ASN A 17 -10.02 0.72 4.52
C ASN A 17 -8.51 0.90 4.69
N LYS A 18 -7.74 -0.02 4.11
CA LYS A 18 -6.28 -0.10 4.22
C LYS A 18 -5.65 -0.22 2.83
N PRO A 19 -4.43 0.30 2.63
CA PRO A 19 -3.67 -0.04 1.44
C PRO A 19 -3.48 -1.55 1.34
N CYS A 20 -3.85 -2.16 0.21
CA CYS A 20 -3.84 -3.62 0.07
C CYS A 20 -2.46 -4.24 0.34
N PHE A 21 -1.36 -3.54 0.02
CA PHE A 21 -0.01 -4.03 0.28
C PHE A 21 0.31 -4.20 1.78
N GLU A 22 -0.37 -3.48 2.68
CA GLU A 22 -0.17 -3.62 4.13
C GLU A 22 -0.80 -4.92 4.65
N VAL A 23 -1.91 -5.35 4.05
CA VAL A 23 -2.73 -6.48 4.51
C VAL A 23 -2.70 -7.69 3.56
N ALA A 24 -1.88 -7.64 2.51
CA ALA A 24 -1.81 -8.69 1.48
C ALA A 24 -1.57 -10.09 2.07
N ALA A 25 -0.70 -10.21 3.06
CA ALA A 25 -0.43 -11.50 3.72
C ALA A 25 -1.64 -12.02 4.51
N LEU A 26 -2.44 -11.13 5.11
CA LEU A 26 -3.65 -11.50 5.85
C LEU A 26 -4.77 -11.92 4.89
N ILE A 27 -4.87 -11.28 3.73
CA ILE A 27 -5.80 -11.67 2.66
C ILE A 27 -5.40 -13.04 2.09
N ALA A 28 -4.13 -13.22 1.73
CA ALA A 28 -3.62 -14.49 1.23
C ALA A 28 -3.79 -15.65 2.24
N ALA A 29 -3.75 -15.35 3.55
CA ALA A 29 -4.01 -16.32 4.61
C ALA A 29 -5.51 -16.55 4.91
N GLY A 30 -6.42 -15.89 4.18
CA GLY A 30 -7.87 -15.95 4.42
C GLY A 30 -8.32 -15.32 5.74
N ARG A 31 -7.45 -14.56 6.42
CA ARG A 31 -7.73 -13.89 7.70
C ARG A 31 -8.51 -12.58 7.52
N LEU A 32 -8.34 -11.94 6.37
CA LEU A 32 -9.14 -10.81 5.91
C LEU A 32 -9.69 -11.13 4.52
N VAL A 33 -10.86 -10.58 4.19
CA VAL A 33 -11.52 -10.79 2.90
C VAL A 33 -11.79 -9.43 2.25
N PRO A 34 -11.43 -9.23 0.97
CA PRO A 34 -11.80 -8.02 0.24
C PRO A 34 -13.31 -7.87 0.14
N ILE A 35 -13.79 -6.63 0.25
CA ILE A 35 -15.20 -6.28 0.08
C ILE A 35 -15.32 -5.08 -0.85
N LEU A 36 -16.53 -4.85 -1.40
CA LEU A 36 -16.81 -3.75 -2.34
C LEU A 36 -15.93 -3.78 -3.59
N GLU A 37 -15.56 -4.96 -4.08
CA GLU A 37 -14.68 -5.11 -5.25
C GLU A 37 -15.27 -4.49 -6.53
N SER A 38 -16.60 -4.43 -6.65
CA SER A 38 -17.28 -3.77 -7.77
C SER A 38 -17.31 -2.24 -7.66
N THR A 39 -17.08 -1.70 -6.46
CA THR A 39 -17.13 -0.26 -6.15
C THR A 39 -16.04 0.12 -5.15
N PRO A 40 -14.76 -0.05 -5.51
CA PRO A 40 -13.65 0.17 -4.59
C PRO A 40 -13.51 1.66 -4.21
N PRO A 41 -12.89 1.97 -3.06
CA PRO A 41 -12.53 3.32 -2.70
C PRO A 41 -11.64 3.99 -3.78
N PRO A 42 -11.63 5.33 -3.86
CA PRO A 42 -10.71 6.03 -4.75
C PRO A 42 -9.24 5.62 -4.52
N PRO A 43 -8.45 5.44 -5.60
CA PRO A 43 -7.05 5.05 -5.45
C PRO A 43 -6.24 6.02 -4.59
N SER A 44 -5.51 5.49 -3.63
CA SER A 44 -4.60 6.27 -2.79
C SER A 44 -3.30 6.60 -3.53
N LYS A 45 -2.76 7.80 -3.30
CA LYS A 45 -1.50 8.22 -3.92
C LYS A 45 -0.31 7.73 -3.10
N PHE A 46 0.59 6.97 -3.73
CA PHE A 46 1.91 6.65 -3.20
C PHE A 46 2.94 7.57 -3.86
N ALA A 47 3.53 8.49 -3.10
CA ALA A 47 4.40 9.53 -3.64
C ALA A 47 5.61 9.79 -2.74
N CYS A 48 6.70 10.23 -3.35
CA CYS A 48 7.87 10.75 -2.65
C CYS A 48 7.76 12.28 -2.57
N LEU A 49 7.78 12.83 -1.36
CA LEU A 49 7.74 14.28 -1.13
C LEU A 49 9.15 14.82 -0.97
N TYR A 50 9.49 15.85 -1.74
CA TYR A 50 10.77 16.54 -1.68
C TYR A 50 10.62 18.04 -2.00
N PRO A 51 11.54 18.91 -1.54
CA PRO A 51 11.42 20.35 -1.69
C PRO A 51 11.28 20.82 -3.15
N HIS A 52 10.36 21.75 -3.39
CA HIS A 52 10.12 22.32 -4.71
C HIS A 52 11.07 23.50 -4.98
N ARG A 53 11.93 23.35 -6.00
CA ARG A 53 12.73 24.41 -6.67
C ARG A 53 13.61 25.30 -5.77
N ARG A 54 14.64 24.68 -5.18
CA ARG A 54 16.02 25.20 -5.12
C ARG A 54 16.88 24.01 -4.71
N LEU A 55 17.83 23.60 -5.56
CA LEU A 55 18.71 22.42 -5.34
C LEU A 55 18.00 21.08 -5.61
N GLN A 56 17.58 20.84 -6.86
CA GLN A 56 17.40 19.45 -7.33
C GLN A 56 18.79 18.82 -7.47
N ASP A 57 19.39 18.43 -6.34
CA ASP A 57 20.61 17.64 -6.35
C ASP A 57 20.35 16.42 -7.23
N PRO A 58 21.11 16.22 -8.33
CA PRO A 58 20.93 15.07 -9.22
C PRO A 58 20.90 13.75 -8.46
N LYS A 59 21.60 13.64 -7.32
CA LYS A 59 21.59 12.45 -6.46
C LYS A 59 20.22 12.22 -5.82
N VAL A 60 19.54 13.27 -5.37
CA VAL A 60 18.17 13.15 -4.81
C VAL A 60 17.20 12.70 -5.89
N ARG A 61 17.30 13.27 -7.11
CA ARG A 61 16.45 12.83 -8.22
C ARG A 61 16.68 11.37 -8.57
N LEU A 62 17.95 10.97 -8.73
CA LEU A 62 18.32 9.58 -9.00
C LEU A 62 17.85 8.63 -7.90
N PHE A 63 17.96 9.04 -6.63
CA PHE A 63 17.44 8.27 -5.51
C PHE A 63 15.93 8.11 -5.56
N VAL A 64 15.18 9.20 -5.83
CA VAL A 64 13.72 9.14 -5.96
C VAL A 64 13.30 8.25 -7.11
N GLU A 65 13.94 8.36 -8.28
CA GLU A 65 13.69 7.48 -9.43
C GLU A 65 13.96 6.02 -9.09
N PHE A 66 15.10 5.73 -8.45
CA PHE A 66 15.47 4.39 -7.99
C PHE A 66 14.44 3.81 -7.02
N MET A 67 14.03 4.59 -6.02
CA MET A 67 13.05 4.17 -5.02
C MET A 67 11.67 3.97 -5.64
N LEU A 68 11.20 4.88 -6.49
CA LEU A 68 9.90 4.76 -7.15
C LEU A 68 9.83 3.51 -8.03
N GLY A 69 10.89 3.20 -8.78
CA GLY A 69 10.95 1.97 -9.58
C GLY A 69 10.81 0.71 -8.73
N ARG A 70 11.55 0.63 -7.62
CA ARG A 70 11.53 -0.53 -6.71
C ARG A 70 10.23 -0.65 -5.93
N CYS A 71 9.73 0.45 -5.38
CA CYS A 71 8.47 0.46 -4.65
C CYS A 71 7.31 0.04 -5.57
N ARG A 72 7.29 0.54 -6.82
CA ARG A 72 6.27 0.14 -7.79
C ARG A 72 6.31 -1.37 -8.07
N ALA A 73 7.50 -1.91 -8.38
CA ALA A 73 7.66 -3.33 -8.64
C ALA A 73 7.21 -4.18 -7.44
N ARG A 74 7.67 -3.83 -6.23
CA ARG A 74 7.34 -4.57 -5.02
C ARG A 74 5.86 -4.50 -4.65
N VAL A 75 5.24 -3.34 -4.78
CA VAL A 75 3.80 -3.19 -4.54
C VAL A 75 3.01 -4.00 -5.56
N GLN A 76 3.39 -3.99 -6.84
CA GLN A 76 2.71 -4.78 -7.86
C GLN A 76 2.80 -6.28 -7.57
N GLU A 77 3.97 -6.79 -7.19
CA GLU A 77 4.13 -8.19 -6.77
C GLU A 77 3.21 -8.58 -5.59
N LEU A 78 3.02 -7.67 -4.63
CA LEU A 78 2.14 -7.90 -3.49
C LEU A 78 0.66 -7.89 -3.87
N LEU A 79 0.28 -7.13 -4.91
CA LEU A 79 -1.08 -7.07 -5.42
C LEU A 79 -1.41 -8.24 -6.34
N ASP A 80 -0.44 -8.74 -7.10
CA ASP A 80 -0.60 -9.85 -8.04
C ASP A 80 -0.53 -11.23 -7.36
N ALA A 81 -0.06 -11.29 -6.11
CA ALA A 81 -0.03 -12.52 -5.34
C ALA A 81 -1.46 -13.09 -5.23
N PRO A 82 -1.66 -14.39 -5.57
CA PRO A 82 -3.00 -14.96 -5.57
C PRO A 82 -3.61 -14.85 -4.17
N ALA A 83 -4.77 -14.20 -4.10
CA ALA A 83 -5.67 -14.38 -2.96
C ALA A 83 -6.13 -15.83 -3.03
N GLY A 84 -5.67 -16.66 -2.08
CA GLY A 84 -6.05 -18.06 -1.98
C GLY A 84 -7.55 -18.25 -1.84
#